data_AF-A0A2Z4VC09-F1
#
_entry.id   AF-A0A2Z4VC09-F1
#
_cell.length_a   1.000
_cell.length_b   1.000
_cell.length_c   1.000
_cell.angle_alpha   90.00
_cell.angle_beta   90.00
_cell.angle_gamma   90.00
#
_symmetry.space_group_name_H-M   'P 1'
#
loop_
_entity.id
_entity.type
_entity.pdbx_description
1 polymer ?
#
loop_
_entity_poly.entity_id
_entity_poly.type
_entity_poly.pdbx_seq_one_letter_code
_entity_poly.pdbx_strand_id
1 'polypeptide(L)'
;MRGRDRELCLFYGIFSVAGSLVMGALAVDFVVDNIHDGVFGVIRTFMRDALTNPAARFIYADLFLIWAALAGFMVVEARRHGIRHVWAYIIGAPALALCASFTAFMYVRQLKIAAARGGGPSPVPAASHELTRGMQ
;
A
#
# COMPACT_ATOMS: atom_id res chain seq x y z
N MET A 1 -17.23 2.78 10.45
CA MET A 1 -16.72 3.15 9.10
C MET A 1 -17.85 3.74 8.29
N ARG A 2 -17.67 4.88 7.62
CA ARG A 2 -18.69 5.42 6.71
C ARG A 2 -18.69 4.62 5.40
N GLY A 3 -19.80 4.65 4.64
CA GLY A 3 -19.95 3.87 3.39
C GLY A 3 -18.78 4.04 2.41
N ARG A 4 -18.35 5.29 2.18
CA ARG A 4 -17.21 5.61 1.31
C ARG A 4 -15.87 5.06 1.79
N ASP A 5 -15.64 4.95 3.10
CA ASP A 5 -14.40 4.36 3.63
C ASP A 5 -14.36 2.84 3.35
N ARG A 6 -15.52 2.19 3.38
CA ARG A 6 -15.67 0.76 3.08
C ARG A 6 -15.41 0.47 1.61
N GLU A 7 -15.89 1.31 0.69
CA GLU A 7 -15.63 1.20 -0.75
C GLU A 7 -14.12 1.29 -1.05
N LEU A 8 -13.43 2.26 -0.47
CA LEU A 8 -11.98 2.41 -0.62
C LEU A 8 -11.23 1.20 -0.06
N CYS A 9 -11.62 0.71 1.12
CA CYS A 9 -11.02 -0.48 1.71
C CYS A 9 -11.24 -1.72 0.84
N LEU A 10 -12.43 -1.89 0.28
CA LEU A 10 -12.74 -3.00 -0.62
C LEU A 10 -11.89 -2.93 -1.89
N PHE A 11 -11.83 -1.74 -2.52
CA PHE A 11 -11.02 -1.51 -3.70
C PHE A 11 -9.55 -1.85 -3.46
N TYR A 12 -8.95 -1.32 -2.39
CA TYR A 12 -7.55 -1.61 -2.05
C TYR A 12 -7.32 -3.07 -1.69
N GLY A 13 -8.26 -3.70 -0.96
CA GLY A 13 -8.18 -5.12 -0.62
C GLY A 13 -8.19 -6.02 -1.85
N ILE A 14 -9.10 -5.77 -2.79
CA ILE A 14 -9.20 -6.56 -4.03
C ILE A 14 -7.92 -6.43 -4.86
N PHE A 15 -7.43 -5.21 -5.09
CA PHE A 15 -6.20 -5.01 -5.87
C PHE A 15 -4.97 -5.62 -5.19
N SER A 16 -4.92 -5.58 -3.86
CA SER A 16 -3.82 -6.20 -3.12
C SER A 16 -3.80 -7.71 -3.29
N VAL A 17 -4.96 -8.36 -3.12
CA VAL A 17 -5.10 -9.82 -3.28
C VAL A 17 -4.88 -10.22 -4.74
N ALA A 18 -5.55 -9.57 -5.68
CA ALA A 18 -5.43 -9.88 -7.10
C ALA A 18 -4.00 -9.67 -7.60
N GLY A 19 -3.37 -8.55 -7.24
CA GLY A 19 -1.98 -8.26 -7.60
C GLY A 19 -1.02 -9.29 -7.02
N SER A 20 -1.19 -9.67 -5.75
CA SER A 20 -0.36 -10.68 -5.10
C SER A 20 -0.54 -12.06 -5.73
N LEU A 21 -1.76 -12.43 -6.13
CA LEU A 21 -2.03 -13.73 -6.76
C LEU A 21 -1.44 -13.80 -8.18
N VAL A 22 -1.71 -12.79 -9.00
CA VAL A 22 -1.21 -12.74 -10.39
C VAL A 22 0.31 -12.71 -10.40
N MET A 23 0.91 -11.80 -9.65
CA MET A 23 2.36 -11.63 -9.66
C MET A 23 3.05 -12.74 -8.88
N GLY A 24 2.42 -13.28 -7.84
CA GLY A 24 2.89 -14.45 -7.13
C GLY A 24 2.95 -15.68 -8.04
N ALA A 25 1.93 -15.92 -8.86
CA ALA A 25 1.92 -17.01 -9.83
C ALA A 25 3.07 -16.87 -10.85
N LEU A 26 3.20 -15.69 -11.47
CA LEU A 26 4.29 -15.42 -12.43
C LEU A 26 5.68 -15.58 -11.80
N ALA A 27 5.86 -15.15 -10.55
CA ALA A 27 7.11 -15.31 -9.83
C ALA A 27 7.40 -16.78 -9.50
N VAL A 28 6.38 -17.56 -9.10
CA VAL A 28 6.53 -18.99 -8.83
C VAL A 28 6.90 -19.75 -10.10
N ASP A 29 6.23 -19.49 -11.22
CA ASP A 29 6.55 -20.13 -12.51
C ASP A 29 8.02 -19.88 -12.88
N PHE A 30 8.46 -18.62 -12.79
CA PHE A 30 9.86 -18.26 -13.05
C PHE A 30 10.85 -18.95 -12.10
N VAL A 31 10.54 -18.98 -10.80
CA VAL A 31 11.40 -19.60 -9.79
C VAL A 31 11.50 -21.10 -10.02
N VAL A 32 10.38 -21.79 -10.29
CA VAL A 32 10.35 -23.24 -10.57
C VAL A 32 11.18 -23.58 -11.80
N ASP A 33 11.07 -22.79 -12.86
CA ASP A 33 11.86 -22.99 -14.09
C ASP A 33 13.36 -22.81 -13.86
N ASN A 34 13.76 -21.92 -12.94
CA ASN A 34 15.17 -21.55 -12.71
C ASN A 34 15.74 -22.07 -11.38
N ILE A 35 15.00 -22.91 -10.64
CA ILE A 35 15.34 -23.29 -9.26
C ILE A 35 16.69 -24.01 -9.15
N HIS A 36 17.13 -24.64 -10.25
CA HIS A 36 18.38 -25.37 -10.36
C HIS A 36 19.63 -24.48 -10.22
N ASP A 37 19.53 -23.18 -10.50
CA ASP A 37 20.64 -22.23 -10.39
C ASP A 37 20.83 -21.69 -8.95
N GLY A 38 19.96 -22.10 -8.00
CA GLY A 38 19.92 -21.58 -6.64
C GLY A 38 19.38 -20.14 -6.56
N VAL A 39 19.12 -19.66 -5.34
CA VAL A 39 18.43 -18.35 -5.10
C VAL A 39 19.13 -17.18 -5.80
N PHE A 40 20.46 -17.09 -5.69
CA PHE A 40 21.23 -16.03 -6.34
C PHE A 40 21.26 -16.17 -7.87
N GLY A 41 21.22 -17.40 -8.39
CA GLY A 41 21.13 -17.68 -9.81
C GLY A 41 19.80 -17.23 -10.41
N VAL A 42 18.69 -17.58 -9.74
CA VAL A 42 17.33 -17.12 -10.11
C VAL A 42 17.26 -15.60 -10.19
N ILE A 43 17.79 -14.87 -9.19
CA ILE A 43 17.81 -13.40 -9.19
C ILE A 43 18.63 -12.86 -10.37
N ARG A 44 19.80 -13.44 -10.63
CA ARG A 44 20.68 -13.02 -11.73
C ARG A 44 20.03 -13.26 -13.09
N THR A 45 19.43 -14.42 -13.30
CA THR A 45 18.72 -14.77 -14.53
C THR A 45 17.51 -13.87 -14.74
N PHE A 46 16.73 -13.60 -13.68
CA PHE A 46 15.62 -12.67 -13.72
C PHE A 46 16.07 -11.27 -14.14
N MET A 47 17.12 -10.73 -13.52
CA MET A 47 17.67 -9.42 -13.88
C MET A 47 18.19 -9.36 -15.31
N ARG A 48 18.86 -10.43 -15.77
CA ARG A 48 19.33 -10.51 -17.15
C ARG A 48 18.15 -10.44 -18.12
N ASP A 49 17.11 -11.24 -17.89
CA ASP A 49 15.95 -11.35 -18.77
C ASP A 49 15.10 -10.06 -18.77
N ALA A 50 14.91 -9.48 -17.58
CA ALA A 50 14.27 -8.19 -17.34
C ALA A 50 14.95 -7.00 -18.04
N LEU A 51 16.26 -7.11 -18.31
CA LEU A 51 17.08 -6.02 -18.87
C LEU A 51 17.63 -6.35 -20.27
N THR A 52 17.04 -7.35 -20.93
CA THR A 52 17.46 -7.84 -22.26
C THR A 52 17.43 -6.78 -23.34
N ASN A 53 16.38 -5.96 -23.37
CA ASN A 53 16.15 -4.98 -24.42
C ASN A 53 15.98 -3.55 -23.88
N PRO A 54 16.21 -2.51 -24.70
CA PRO A 54 16.11 -1.11 -24.26
C PRO A 54 14.72 -0.73 -23.73
N ALA A 55 13.64 -1.28 -24.30
CA ALA A 55 12.28 -0.99 -23.86
C ALA A 55 12.01 -1.55 -22.45
N ALA A 56 12.46 -2.78 -22.18
CA ALA A 56 12.37 -3.40 -20.86
C ALA A 56 13.19 -2.61 -19.83
N ARG A 57 14.40 -2.16 -20.18
CA ARG A 57 15.20 -1.29 -19.30
C ARG A 57 14.47 0.01 -18.94
N PHE A 58 13.81 0.64 -19.92
CA PHE A 58 13.01 1.84 -19.68
C PHE A 58 11.86 1.56 -18.69
N ILE A 59 11.11 0.47 -18.90
CA ILE A 59 10.00 0.07 -18.02
C ILE A 59 10.49 -0.22 -16.59
N TYR A 60 11.60 -0.95 -16.43
CA TYR A 60 12.16 -1.24 -15.11
C TYR A 60 12.71 0.02 -14.42
N ALA A 61 13.32 0.94 -15.18
CA ALA A 61 13.78 2.21 -14.63
C ALA A 61 12.61 3.06 -14.14
N ASP A 62 11.54 3.16 -14.92
CA ASP A 62 10.30 3.86 -14.52
C ASP A 62 9.67 3.21 -13.28
N LEU A 63 9.54 1.89 -13.27
CA LEU A 63 9.02 1.13 -12.14
C LEU A 63 9.85 1.34 -10.86
N PHE A 64 11.18 1.39 -10.98
CA PHE A 64 12.08 1.66 -9.87
C PHE A 64 11.91 3.07 -9.31
N LEU A 65 11.79 4.08 -10.18
CA LEU A 65 11.54 5.47 -9.77
C LEU A 65 10.19 5.60 -9.06
N ILE A 66 9.14 4.97 -9.58
CA ILE A 66 7.83 4.91 -8.94
C ILE A 66 7.93 4.24 -7.57
N TRP A 67 8.62 3.09 -7.46
CA TRP A 67 8.83 2.42 -6.18
C TRP A 67 9.55 3.32 -5.16
N ALA A 68 10.61 4.02 -5.57
CA ALA A 68 11.34 4.93 -4.70
C ALA A 68 10.45 6.09 -4.19
N ALA A 69 9.66 6.69 -5.08
CA ALA A 69 8.70 7.74 -4.70
C ALA A 69 7.62 7.23 -3.74
N LEU A 70 7.06 6.04 -4.02
CA LEU A 70 6.07 5.39 -3.16
C LEU A 70 6.67 5.00 -1.80
N ALA A 71 7.91 4.54 -1.75
CA ALA A 71 8.60 4.22 -0.51
C ALA A 71 8.70 5.47 0.38
N GLY A 72 9.11 6.61 -0.18
CA GLY A 72 9.10 7.90 0.52
C GLY A 72 7.72 8.27 1.06
N PHE A 73 6.69 8.16 0.22
CA PHE A 73 5.30 8.40 0.62
C PHE A 73 4.85 7.49 1.78
N MET A 74 5.12 6.18 1.68
CA MET A 74 4.76 5.19 2.70
C MET A 74 5.45 5.50 4.03
N VAL A 75 6.73 5.89 4.02
CA VAL A 75 7.46 6.28 5.25
C VAL A 75 6.83 7.50 5.91
N VAL A 76 6.52 8.55 5.13
CA VAL A 76 5.93 9.79 5.65
C VAL A 76 4.54 9.52 6.24
N GLU A 77 3.67 8.84 5.50
CA GLU A 77 2.29 8.55 5.93
C GLU A 77 2.24 7.59 7.12
N ALA A 78 3.16 6.65 7.20
CA ALA A 78 3.24 5.77 8.34
C ALA A 78 3.68 6.45 9.63
N ARG A 79 4.63 7.39 9.54
CA ARG A 79 4.98 8.23 10.69
C ARG A 79 3.77 9.05 11.13
N ARG A 80 3.00 9.58 10.17
CA ARG A 80 1.79 10.36 10.44
C ARG A 80 0.67 9.56 11.12
N HIS A 81 0.48 8.29 10.74
CA HIS A 81 -0.62 7.44 11.23
C HIS A 81 -0.19 6.33 12.21
N GLY A 82 1.08 6.33 12.65
CA GLY A 82 1.61 5.37 13.62
C GLY A 82 1.68 3.93 13.11
N ILE A 83 2.05 3.72 11.84
CA ILE A 83 2.21 2.38 11.24
C ILE A 83 3.66 1.91 11.45
N ARG A 84 3.88 0.88 12.28
CA ARG A 84 5.23 0.44 12.71
C ARG A 84 5.99 -0.39 11.66
N HIS A 85 5.31 -1.14 10.80
CA HIS A 85 5.91 -2.17 9.93
C HIS A 85 5.97 -1.78 8.44
N VAL A 86 6.20 -0.51 8.12
CA VAL A 86 6.30 -0.04 6.72
C VAL A 86 7.33 -0.78 5.90
N TRP A 87 8.46 -1.12 6.53
CA TRP A 87 9.58 -1.78 5.87
C TRP A 87 9.17 -3.11 5.22
N ALA A 88 8.22 -3.83 5.81
CA ALA A 88 7.69 -5.07 5.21
C ALA A 88 7.02 -4.79 3.85
N TYR A 89 6.33 -3.67 3.69
CA TYR A 89 5.72 -3.27 2.42
C TYR A 89 6.77 -2.78 1.42
N ILE A 90 7.75 -1.99 1.87
CA ILE A 90 8.81 -1.46 0.98
C ILE A 90 9.68 -2.59 0.43
N ILE A 91 10.13 -3.51 1.30
CA ILE A 91 10.97 -4.65 0.93
C ILE A 91 10.13 -5.74 0.24
N GLY A 92 8.86 -5.87 0.60
CA GLY A 92 7.92 -6.78 -0.06
C GLY A 92 7.56 -6.35 -1.48
N ALA A 93 7.65 -5.07 -1.84
CA ALA A 93 7.27 -4.60 -3.17
C ALA A 93 8.11 -5.16 -4.34
N PRO A 94 9.45 -5.26 -4.23
CA PRO A 94 10.27 -5.98 -5.21
C PRO A 94 9.98 -7.48 -5.28
N ALA A 95 9.53 -8.10 -4.18
CA ALA A 95 9.36 -9.56 -4.07
C ALA A 95 7.93 -10.06 -4.36
N LEU A 96 6.91 -9.24 -4.09
CA LEU A 96 5.48 -9.60 -4.11
C LEU A 96 4.64 -8.72 -5.05
N ALA A 97 5.30 -7.90 -5.86
CA ALA A 97 4.77 -6.84 -6.71
C ALA A 97 4.44 -5.51 -6.03
N LEU A 98 4.89 -4.45 -6.70
CA LEU A 98 4.74 -3.06 -6.28
C LEU A 98 3.27 -2.68 -6.06
N CYS A 99 2.38 -3.10 -6.96
CA CYS A 99 0.96 -2.78 -6.90
C CYS A 99 0.27 -3.43 -5.68
N ALA A 100 0.59 -4.70 -5.40
CA ALA A 100 0.00 -5.46 -4.31
C ALA A 100 0.43 -4.90 -2.96
N SER A 101 1.72 -4.59 -2.82
CA SER A 101 2.28 -4.00 -1.60
C SER A 101 1.76 -2.58 -1.35
N PHE A 102 1.75 -1.73 -2.38
CA PHE A 102 1.23 -0.37 -2.26
C PHE A 102 -0.24 -0.34 -1.87
N THR A 103 -1.07 -1.17 -2.49
CA THR A 103 -2.51 -1.23 -2.19
C THR A 103 -2.77 -1.83 -0.81
N ALA A 104 -1.96 -2.80 -0.35
CA ALA A 104 -2.01 -3.29 1.03
C ALA A 104 -1.71 -2.16 2.04
N PHE A 105 -0.68 -1.36 1.77
CA PHE A 105 -0.37 -0.19 2.60
C PHE A 105 -1.52 0.81 2.62
N MET A 106 -2.10 1.10 1.46
CA MET A 106 -3.25 1.99 1.34
C MET A 106 -4.47 1.49 2.12
N TYR A 107 -4.73 0.19 2.12
CA TYR A 107 -5.78 -0.43 2.93
C TYR A 107 -5.55 -0.15 4.43
N VAL A 108 -4.37 -0.49 4.97
CA VAL A 108 -4.03 -0.25 6.38
C VAL A 108 -4.11 1.22 6.75
N ARG A 109 -3.65 2.10 5.86
CA ARG A 109 -3.75 3.55 6.03
C ARG A 109 -5.20 4.00 6.15
N GLN A 110 -6.11 3.53 5.29
CA GLN A 110 -7.52 3.90 5.39
C GLN A 110 -8.17 3.41 6.69
N LEU A 111 -7.81 2.21 7.16
CA LEU A 111 -8.27 1.73 8.46
C LEU A 111 -7.88 2.68 9.60
N LYS A 112 -6.62 3.17 9.59
CA LYS A 112 -6.13 4.14 10.59
C LYS A 112 -6.84 5.49 10.50
N ILE A 113 -7.10 5.99 9.29
CA ILE A 113 -7.85 7.23 9.06
C ILE A 113 -9.29 7.10 9.56
N ALA A 114 -9.96 5.99 9.25
CA ALA A 114 -11.32 5.72 9.69
C ALA A 114 -11.42 5.59 11.22
N ALA A 115 -10.44 4.94 11.86
CA ALA A 115 -10.37 4.83 13.31
C ALA A 115 -10.18 6.19 13.99
N ALA A 116 -9.25 7.03 13.49
CA ALA A 116 -9.03 8.37 14.01
C ALA A 116 -10.26 9.28 13.90
N ARG A 117 -11.07 9.11 12.84
CA ARG A 117 -12.33 9.85 12.66
C ARG A 117 -13.47 9.36 13.56
N GLY A 118 -13.48 8.08 13.92
CA GLY A 118 -14.47 7.50 14.83
C GLY A 118 -14.21 7.81 16.31
N GLY A 119 -12.98 8.19 16.67
CA GLY A 119 -12.56 8.52 18.04
C GLY A 119 -12.47 10.02 18.36
N GLY A 120 -12.91 10.91 17.48
CA GLY A 120 -12.98 12.34 17.79
C GLY A 120 -14.02 12.60 18.90
N PRO A 121 -13.77 13.53 19.84
CA PRO A 121 -14.73 13.84 20.89
C PRO A 121 -16.09 14.10 20.26
N SER A 122 -17.13 13.39 20.72
CA SER A 122 -18.51 13.75 20.39
C SER A 122 -18.65 15.25 20.65
N PRO A 123 -19.24 16.04 19.73
CA PRO A 123 -19.57 17.42 20.04
C PRO A 123 -20.33 17.36 21.36
N VAL A 124 -19.75 17.90 22.43
CA VAL A 124 -20.48 18.14 23.68
C VAL A 124 -21.74 18.86 23.20
N PRO A 125 -22.95 18.29 23.41
CA PRO A 125 -24.16 18.96 22.98
C PRO A 125 -24.06 20.35 23.58
N ALA A 126 -23.95 21.35 22.70
CA ALA A 126 -23.78 22.73 23.10
C ALA A 126 -24.91 22.98 24.09
N ALA A 127 -24.56 23.07 25.37
CA ALA A 127 -25.51 23.38 26.41
C ALA A 127 -26.17 24.64 25.91
N SER A 128 -27.44 24.52 25.57
CA SER A 128 -28.27 25.62 25.10
C SER A 128 -28.13 26.69 26.15
N HIS A 129 -27.31 27.68 25.83
CA HIS A 129 -27.25 28.95 26.50
C HIS A 129 -28.57 29.66 26.14
N GLU A 130 -29.69 29.14 26.62
CA GLU A 130 -30.89 29.93 26.89
C GLU A 130 -30.57 30.79 28.12
N LEU A 131 -29.68 31.74 27.91
CA LEU A 131 -29.53 32.88 28.78
C LEU A 131 -29.35 34.10 27.89
N THR A 132 -30.48 34.58 27.38
CA THR A 132 -30.82 35.92 26.90
C THR A 132 -32.16 35.75 26.21
N ARG A 133 -33.22 36.51 26.42
CA ARG A 133 -33.47 37.83 26.95
C ARG A 133 -34.97 37.74 27.30
N GLY A 134 -35.40 38.13 28.49
CA GLY A 134 -35.77 39.53 28.65
C GLY A 134 -36.93 39.86 27.70
N MET A 135 -38.15 39.45 28.06
CA MET A 135 -39.40 40.09 27.63
C MET A 135 -40.54 39.57 28.53
N GLN A 136 -41.05 40.52 29.34
CA GLN A 136 -42.36 40.56 30.02
C GLN A 136 -42.55 39.80 31.34
#